data_AF-A0A3Q3FT58-F1
#
_entry.id   AF-A0A3Q3FT58-F1
#
_cell.length_a   1.000
_cell.length_b   1.000
_cell.length_c   1.000
_cell.angle_alpha   90.00
_cell.angle_beta   90.00
_cell.angle_gamma   90.00
#
_symmetry.space_group_name_H-M   'P 1'
#
loop_
_entity.id
_entity.type
_entity.pdbx_description
1 polymer ?
#
loop_
_entity_poly.entity_id
_entity_poly.type
_entity_poly.pdbx_seq_one_letter_code
_entity_poly.pdbx_strand_id
1 'polypeptide(L)'
;MAAGESAGGVGRVPVCLCVLCGLPAAGKSTLARRLPSTAAQHGWKVCVVPYDDLIPERAFQNRGEEDGVDFHDMHTKWKSHRQAVLRCIEQFLEEPQDLTELPSSCQISRAAWEQCIEALQQQPPYDHDQAPLLFLLDDNFYYPSMRYEVYQLARQRSLGFCQVYLQCDLESCISRNQSRSKPVPTEVIVEMVKRLEPPNVQKNSWEKNSISLSTTDNLPDRDVQRVMELIASAMSNPLFPVEDNTEQTEADRLRCATSVVHQADQACRRLISDAMKTARGNQVPPGHMKCLAAQLNESKAAFLLNLRRQMLQEATFIREEDMDVERVVKRAVDVFDHERKEVLSQIITGIK
;
A
#
# COMPACT_ATOMS: atom_id res chain seq x y z
N MET A 1 50.19 10.79 -7.54
CA MET A 1 49.85 9.85 -8.62
C MET A 1 49.63 8.47 -8.01
N ALA A 2 48.36 8.11 -7.83
CA ALA A 2 47.92 6.73 -7.70
C ALA A 2 46.57 6.72 -8.42
N ALA A 3 46.58 6.20 -9.64
CA ALA A 3 45.40 6.03 -10.45
C ALA A 3 44.59 4.89 -9.82
N GLY A 4 43.40 5.20 -9.31
CA GLY A 4 42.40 4.19 -9.00
C GLY A 4 41.82 3.70 -10.31
N GLU A 5 42.16 2.47 -10.66
CA GLU A 5 41.65 1.77 -11.83
C GLU A 5 40.11 1.71 -11.75
N SER A 6 39.47 2.36 -12.71
CA SER A 6 38.06 2.21 -13.02
C SER A 6 37.83 0.79 -13.52
N ALA A 7 37.36 -0.09 -12.63
CA ALA A 7 36.82 -1.38 -13.03
C ALA A 7 35.58 -1.14 -13.91
N GLY A 8 35.75 -1.35 -15.22
CA GLY A 8 34.69 -1.31 -16.20
C GLY A 8 33.67 -2.41 -15.92
N GLY A 9 32.55 -2.02 -15.30
CA GLY A 9 31.33 -2.83 -15.29
C GLY A 9 30.59 -2.59 -16.60
N VAL A 10 30.25 -3.67 -17.31
CA VAL A 10 29.30 -3.64 -18.43
C VAL A 10 28.02 -2.93 -17.92
N GLY A 11 27.70 -1.75 -18.46
CA GLY A 11 26.66 -0.88 -17.94
C GLY A 11 25.31 -1.59 -17.91
N ARG A 12 24.84 -1.96 -16.71
CA ARG A 12 23.48 -2.49 -16.54
C ARG A 12 22.50 -1.38 -16.87
N VAL A 13 21.48 -1.69 -17.66
CA VAL A 13 20.43 -0.74 -18.05
C VAL A 13 19.82 -0.10 -16.79
N PRO A 14 19.75 1.24 -16.68
CA PRO A 14 19.12 1.88 -15.53
C PRO A 14 17.64 1.50 -15.46
N VAL A 15 17.21 1.00 -14.29
CA VAL A 15 15.81 0.63 -14.05
C VAL A 15 15.28 1.44 -12.87
N CYS A 16 14.03 1.91 -12.95
CA CYS A 16 13.35 2.57 -11.84
C CYS A 16 11.94 2.02 -11.59
N LEU A 17 11.60 1.80 -10.32
CA LEU A 17 10.24 1.54 -9.86
C LEU A 17 9.64 2.87 -9.34
N CYS A 18 8.63 3.38 -10.03
CA CYS A 18 7.92 4.59 -9.65
C CYS A 18 6.51 4.27 -9.18
N VAL A 19 6.22 4.58 -7.92
CA VAL A 19 4.91 4.35 -7.29
C VAL A 19 4.01 5.58 -7.46
N LEU A 20 2.79 5.39 -7.97
CA LEU A 20 1.76 6.42 -7.96
C LEU A 20 0.87 6.21 -6.73
N CYS A 21 0.77 7.21 -5.85
CA CYS A 21 0.02 7.12 -4.59
C CYS A 21 -1.12 8.14 -4.58
N GLY A 22 -2.28 7.77 -4.03
CA GLY A 22 -3.41 8.69 -3.87
C GLY A 22 -4.77 8.00 -3.86
N LEU A 23 -5.80 8.76 -3.52
CA LEU A 23 -7.18 8.28 -3.43
C LEU A 23 -7.70 7.73 -4.77
N PRO A 24 -8.75 6.87 -4.75
CA PRO A 24 -9.51 6.58 -5.96
C PRO A 24 -9.91 7.89 -6.67
N ALA A 25 -9.81 7.89 -8.00
CA ALA A 25 -10.07 9.06 -8.85
C ALA A 25 -9.18 10.31 -8.63
N ALA A 26 -8.08 10.21 -7.87
CA ALA A 26 -7.08 11.28 -7.76
C ALA A 26 -6.25 11.53 -9.03
N GLY A 27 -6.49 10.81 -10.14
CA GLY A 27 -5.80 11.05 -11.42
C GLY A 27 -4.54 10.21 -11.68
N LYS A 28 -4.28 9.17 -10.89
CA LYS A 28 -3.08 8.30 -11.02
C LYS A 28 -2.96 7.66 -12.40
N SER A 29 -3.99 6.94 -12.82
CA SER A 29 -4.06 6.32 -14.15
C SER A 29 -4.02 7.35 -15.28
N THR A 30 -4.48 8.59 -15.04
CA THR A 30 -4.37 9.68 -16.01
C THR A 30 -2.91 10.11 -16.18
N LEU A 31 -2.16 10.27 -15.08
CA LEU A 31 -0.71 10.51 -15.13
C LEU A 31 0.02 9.34 -15.78
N ALA A 32 -0.31 8.09 -15.41
CA ALA A 32 0.30 6.88 -15.96
C ALA A 32 0.16 6.77 -17.48
N ARG A 33 -0.97 7.24 -18.06
CA ARG A 33 -1.17 7.28 -19.51
C ARG A 33 -0.38 8.39 -20.22
N ARG A 34 -0.01 9.46 -19.52
CA ARG A 34 0.72 10.60 -20.11
C ARG A 34 2.23 10.44 -20.07
N LEU A 35 2.77 9.75 -19.07
CA LEU A 35 4.21 9.59 -18.91
C LEU A 35 4.91 8.85 -20.07
N PRO A 36 4.35 7.78 -20.68
CA PRO A 36 5.02 7.06 -21.76
C PRO A 36 5.44 7.95 -22.95
N SER A 37 4.60 8.90 -23.36
CA SER A 37 4.93 9.79 -24.49
C SER A 37 6.07 10.76 -24.15
N THR A 38 6.13 11.23 -22.91
CA THR A 38 7.21 12.11 -22.45
C THR A 38 8.50 11.31 -22.24
N ALA A 39 8.41 10.14 -21.62
CA ALA A 39 9.54 9.23 -21.44
C ALA A 39 10.16 8.78 -22.77
N ALA A 40 9.34 8.55 -23.80
CA ALA A 40 9.84 8.24 -25.13
C ALA A 40 10.69 9.37 -25.73
N GLN A 41 10.38 10.64 -25.45
CA GLN A 41 11.20 11.78 -25.86
C GLN A 41 12.57 11.81 -25.15
N HIS A 42 12.66 11.20 -23.97
CA HIS A 42 13.90 11.02 -23.20
C HIS A 42 14.63 9.70 -23.53
N GLY A 43 14.12 8.91 -24.48
CA GLY A 43 14.73 7.64 -24.87
C GLY A 43 14.53 6.51 -23.85
N TRP A 44 13.48 6.58 -23.02
CA TRP A 44 13.20 5.58 -21.98
C TRP A 44 12.09 4.63 -22.41
N LYS A 45 12.25 3.36 -22.03
CA LYS A 45 11.18 2.37 -22.10
C LYS A 45 10.30 2.47 -20.85
N VAL A 46 8.98 2.38 -21.01
CA VAL A 46 8.02 2.48 -19.90
C VAL A 46 7.06 1.31 -19.88
N CYS A 47 7.01 0.57 -18.77
CA CYS A 47 5.99 -0.41 -18.49
C CYS A 47 5.00 0.18 -17.48
N VAL A 48 3.77 0.45 -17.91
CA VAL A 48 2.68 0.80 -16.98
C VAL A 48 2.14 -0.50 -16.40
N VAL A 49 2.03 -0.56 -15.07
CA VAL A 49 1.58 -1.74 -14.32
C VAL A 49 0.27 -1.37 -13.60
N PRO A 50 -0.90 -1.52 -14.25
CA PRO A 50 -2.19 -1.20 -13.67
C PRO A 50 -2.66 -2.33 -12.73
N TYR A 51 -2.58 -2.11 -11.42
CA TYR A 51 -2.95 -3.13 -10.44
C TYR A 51 -4.44 -3.49 -10.51
N ASP A 52 -5.30 -2.54 -10.87
CA ASP A 52 -6.75 -2.77 -11.04
C ASP A 52 -7.06 -3.80 -12.14
N ASP A 53 -6.23 -3.89 -13.19
CA ASP A 53 -6.42 -4.84 -14.30
C ASP A 53 -5.70 -6.17 -14.04
N LEU A 54 -4.58 -6.13 -13.31
CA LEU A 54 -3.79 -7.30 -12.96
C LEU A 54 -4.43 -8.13 -11.84
N ILE A 55 -5.11 -7.49 -10.89
CA ILE A 55 -5.71 -8.18 -9.75
C ILE A 55 -7.17 -8.53 -10.06
N PRO A 56 -7.56 -9.81 -10.00
CA PRO A 56 -8.94 -10.22 -10.32
C PRO A 56 -9.98 -9.56 -9.40
N GLU A 57 -11.13 -9.16 -9.94
CA GLU A 57 -12.21 -8.50 -9.17
C GLU A 57 -12.64 -9.27 -7.91
N ARG A 58 -12.64 -10.61 -7.98
CA ARG A 58 -12.91 -11.51 -6.85
C ARG A 58 -11.98 -11.35 -5.65
N ALA A 59 -10.80 -10.75 -5.84
CA ALA A 59 -9.86 -10.44 -4.77
C ALA A 59 -10.29 -9.21 -3.97
N PHE A 60 -11.14 -8.35 -4.54
CA PHE A 60 -11.69 -7.14 -3.93
C PHE A 60 -13.10 -7.35 -3.37
N GLN A 61 -13.76 -8.46 -3.71
CA GLN A 61 -15.09 -8.78 -3.21
C GLN A 61 -15.03 -9.35 -1.79
N ASN A 62 -15.80 -8.77 -0.88
CA ASN A 62 -16.19 -9.44 0.35
C ASN A 62 -16.95 -10.71 -0.04
N ARG A 63 -16.55 -11.89 0.44
CA ARG A 63 -17.52 -12.99 0.57
C ARG A 63 -18.53 -12.57 1.63
N GLY A 64 -19.47 -11.73 1.25
CA GLY A 64 -20.61 -11.35 2.06
C GLY A 64 -21.73 -12.35 1.83
N GLU A 65 -22.23 -12.89 2.94
CA GLU A 65 -23.59 -13.41 3.10
C GLU A 65 -23.84 -14.83 2.60
N GLU A 66 -23.42 -15.82 3.38
CA GLU A 66 -24.30 -16.96 3.71
C GLU A 66 -23.91 -17.69 5.00
N ASP A 67 -22.69 -17.53 5.51
CA ASP A 67 -22.33 -17.94 6.86
C ASP A 67 -21.36 -16.92 7.45
N GLY A 68 -21.51 -16.58 8.73
CA GLY A 68 -20.78 -15.51 9.43
C GLY A 68 -19.26 -15.71 9.54
N VAL A 69 -18.55 -15.69 8.41
CA VAL A 69 -17.11 -15.97 8.29
C VAL A 69 -16.38 -14.76 7.70
N ASP A 70 -15.71 -14.06 8.61
CA ASP A 70 -14.46 -13.29 8.47
C ASP A 70 -14.25 -12.25 7.35
N PHE A 71 -14.29 -10.97 7.75
CA PHE A 71 -13.63 -9.83 7.07
C PHE A 71 -12.09 -9.98 6.95
N HIS A 72 -11.48 -10.98 7.59
CA HIS A 72 -10.03 -11.20 7.60
C HIS A 72 -9.49 -11.74 6.26
N ASP A 73 -10.28 -12.54 5.55
CA ASP A 73 -9.83 -13.23 4.33
C ASP A 73 -9.52 -12.25 3.17
N MET A 74 -10.23 -11.12 3.14
CA MET A 74 -10.04 -10.08 2.12
C MET A 74 -8.65 -9.45 2.23
N HIS A 75 -8.18 -9.11 3.45
CA HIS A 75 -6.92 -8.39 3.66
C HIS A 75 -5.65 -9.24 3.40
N THR A 76 -5.75 -10.56 3.52
CA THR A 76 -4.63 -11.47 3.24
C THR A 76 -4.52 -11.73 1.73
N LYS A 77 -5.65 -11.80 1.03
CA LYS A 77 -5.71 -12.06 -0.42
C LYS A 77 -5.16 -10.90 -1.25
N TRP A 78 -5.67 -9.67 -1.09
CA TRP A 78 -5.18 -8.53 -1.90
C TRP A 78 -3.67 -8.28 -1.70
N LYS A 79 -3.15 -8.47 -0.48
CA LYS A 79 -1.71 -8.37 -0.19
C LYS A 79 -0.92 -9.41 -0.99
N SER A 80 -1.36 -10.67 -0.98
CA SER A 80 -0.74 -11.74 -1.76
C SER A 80 -0.76 -11.46 -3.27
N HIS A 81 -1.84 -10.89 -3.79
CA HIS A 81 -1.93 -10.45 -5.19
C HIS A 81 -0.93 -9.34 -5.52
N ARG A 82 -0.79 -8.32 -4.67
CA ARG A 82 0.21 -7.26 -4.87
C ARG A 82 1.64 -7.79 -4.84
N GLN A 83 1.94 -8.71 -3.94
CA GLN A 83 3.23 -9.40 -3.89
C GLN A 83 3.46 -10.27 -5.13
N ALA A 84 2.41 -10.86 -5.70
CA ALA A 84 2.52 -11.57 -6.98
C ALA A 84 2.88 -10.63 -8.14
N VAL A 85 2.33 -9.40 -8.19
CA VAL A 85 2.75 -8.39 -9.19
C VAL A 85 4.24 -8.06 -9.04
N LEU A 86 4.72 -7.83 -7.82
CA LEU A 86 6.15 -7.54 -7.57
C LEU A 86 7.06 -8.70 -7.98
N ARG A 87 6.65 -9.95 -7.71
CA ARG A 87 7.39 -11.13 -8.19
C ARG A 87 7.44 -11.23 -9.72
N CYS A 88 6.39 -10.83 -10.42
CA CYS A 88 6.39 -10.82 -11.89
C CYS A 88 7.36 -9.77 -12.44
N ILE A 89 7.40 -8.58 -11.83
CA ILE A 89 8.41 -7.54 -12.15
C ILE A 89 9.82 -8.08 -11.88
N GLU A 90 10.03 -8.72 -10.73
CA GLU A 90 11.32 -9.30 -10.36
C GLU A 90 11.80 -10.36 -11.37
N GLN A 91 10.94 -11.31 -11.73
CA GLN A 91 11.24 -12.35 -12.72
C GLN A 91 11.54 -11.76 -14.10
N PHE A 92 10.75 -10.77 -14.54
CA PHE A 92 11.00 -10.05 -15.79
C PHE A 92 12.40 -9.41 -15.81
N LEU A 93 12.86 -8.87 -14.67
CA LEU A 93 14.16 -8.23 -14.55
C LEU A 93 15.33 -9.23 -14.53
N GLU A 94 15.09 -10.48 -14.14
CA GLU A 94 16.09 -11.55 -14.15
C GLU A 94 16.22 -12.20 -15.53
N GLU A 95 15.10 -12.52 -16.17
CA GLU A 95 15.04 -13.27 -17.42
C GLU A 95 14.17 -12.57 -18.48
N PRO A 96 14.66 -11.48 -19.10
CA PRO A 96 13.90 -10.70 -20.05
C PRO A 96 13.64 -11.41 -21.39
N GLN A 97 14.06 -12.67 -21.56
CA GLN A 97 13.83 -13.44 -22.79
C GLN A 97 12.68 -14.43 -22.66
N ASP A 98 12.21 -14.74 -21.44
CA ASP A 98 11.12 -15.69 -21.18
C ASP A 98 9.82 -14.96 -20.80
N LEU A 99 9.50 -13.94 -21.59
CA LEU A 99 8.61 -12.82 -21.24
C LEU A 99 7.11 -13.15 -21.15
N THR A 100 6.71 -14.31 -21.65
CA THR A 100 5.31 -14.67 -21.87
C THR A 100 4.81 -15.78 -20.96
N GLU A 101 5.70 -16.54 -20.31
CA GLU A 101 5.28 -17.65 -19.46
C GLU A 101 5.27 -17.26 -17.98
N LEU A 102 4.19 -16.59 -17.57
CA LEU A 102 3.85 -16.47 -16.15
C LEU A 102 3.80 -17.86 -15.51
N PRO A 103 4.43 -18.08 -14.33
CA PRO A 103 4.33 -19.34 -13.61
C PRO A 103 2.87 -19.75 -13.44
N SER A 104 2.55 -21.03 -13.60
CA SER A 104 1.16 -21.55 -13.53
C SER A 104 0.46 -21.25 -12.20
N SER A 105 1.23 -20.91 -11.16
CA SER A 105 0.76 -20.51 -9.82
C SER A 105 0.52 -19.01 -9.65
N CYS A 106 0.64 -18.20 -10.71
CA CYS A 106 0.57 -16.75 -10.58
C CYS A 106 -0.86 -16.28 -10.25
N GLN A 107 -0.97 -15.45 -9.23
CA GLN A 107 -2.27 -15.02 -8.70
C GLN A 107 -2.84 -13.80 -9.45
N ILE A 108 -2.20 -13.34 -10.52
CA ILE A 108 -2.60 -12.17 -11.30
C ILE A 108 -3.17 -12.58 -12.67
N SER A 109 -3.86 -11.66 -13.33
CA SER A 109 -4.37 -11.81 -14.68
C SER A 109 -3.22 -11.92 -15.68
N ARG A 110 -3.06 -13.12 -16.29
CA ARG A 110 -2.05 -13.38 -17.32
C ARG A 110 -2.22 -12.46 -18.52
N ALA A 111 -3.43 -12.33 -19.04
CA ALA A 111 -3.73 -11.48 -20.19
C ALA A 111 -3.38 -10.01 -19.93
N ALA A 112 -3.66 -9.49 -18.73
CA ALA A 112 -3.31 -8.10 -18.39
C ALA A 112 -1.80 -7.90 -18.27
N TRP A 113 -1.07 -8.89 -17.73
CA TRP A 113 0.39 -8.85 -17.66
C TRP A 113 1.02 -8.90 -19.06
N GLU A 114 0.58 -9.83 -19.92
CA GLU A 114 1.03 -9.94 -21.31
C GLU A 114 0.84 -8.63 -22.06
N GLN A 115 -0.32 -7.96 -21.89
CA GLN A 115 -0.58 -6.65 -22.48
C GLN A 115 0.41 -5.57 -22.01
N CYS A 116 0.81 -5.57 -20.74
CA CYS A 116 1.80 -4.63 -20.22
C CYS A 116 3.16 -4.83 -20.89
N ILE A 117 3.57 -6.10 -21.07
CA ILE A 117 4.85 -6.46 -21.67
C ILE A 117 4.84 -6.24 -23.19
N GLU A 118 3.76 -6.58 -23.89
CA GLU A 118 3.59 -6.30 -25.32
C GLU A 118 3.67 -4.79 -25.59
N ALA A 119 2.98 -3.98 -24.77
CA ALA A 119 3.05 -2.51 -24.88
C ALA A 119 4.46 -1.97 -24.64
N LEU A 120 5.27 -2.64 -23.82
CA LEU A 120 6.69 -2.32 -23.62
C LEU A 120 7.54 -2.70 -24.84
N GLN A 121 7.28 -3.86 -25.44
CA GLN A 121 8.01 -4.38 -26.61
C GLN A 121 7.73 -3.59 -27.89
N GLN A 122 6.51 -3.08 -28.05
CA GLN A 122 6.11 -2.27 -29.22
C GLN A 122 6.67 -0.84 -29.21
N GLN A 123 7.33 -0.42 -28.11
CA GLN A 123 7.99 0.88 -28.05
C GLN A 123 9.17 0.93 -29.04
N PRO A 124 9.46 2.10 -29.64
CA PRO A 124 10.47 2.21 -30.67
C PRO A 124 11.83 1.70 -30.16
N PRO A 125 12.59 0.97 -31.00
CA PRO A 125 13.97 0.65 -30.66
C PRO A 125 14.73 1.95 -30.55
N TYR A 126 15.19 2.27 -29.34
CA TYR A 126 16.12 3.36 -29.15
C TYR A 126 17.49 2.93 -29.69
N ASP A 127 18.25 3.90 -30.22
CA ASP A 127 19.58 3.69 -30.84
C ASP A 127 20.63 3.10 -29.86
N HIS A 128 20.24 2.94 -28.60
CA HIS A 128 21.02 2.33 -27.54
C HIS A 128 20.32 1.05 -27.07
N ASP A 129 21.01 -0.09 -27.17
CA ASP A 129 20.65 -1.39 -26.55
C ASP A 129 20.48 -1.32 -25.02
N GLN A 130 20.63 -0.13 -24.42
CA GLN A 130 20.62 0.14 -22.98
C GLN A 130 19.61 1.24 -22.56
N ALA A 131 18.52 1.42 -23.31
CA ALA A 131 17.48 2.39 -22.96
C ALA A 131 16.96 2.20 -21.52
N PRO A 132 16.99 3.24 -20.66
CA PRO A 132 16.47 3.14 -19.29
C PRO A 132 15.04 2.60 -19.24
N LEU A 133 14.76 1.75 -18.26
CA LEU A 133 13.46 1.10 -18.09
C LEU A 133 12.74 1.63 -16.85
N LEU A 134 11.53 2.14 -17.04
CA LEU A 134 10.65 2.62 -15.99
C LEU A 134 9.46 1.68 -15.81
N PHE A 135 9.25 1.18 -14.59
CA PHE A 135 7.98 0.60 -14.18
C PHE A 135 7.14 1.66 -13.45
N LEU A 136 5.96 1.98 -14.00
CA LEU A 136 4.98 2.85 -13.36
C LEU A 136 3.92 1.99 -12.68
N LEU A 137 3.97 1.91 -11.36
CA LEU A 137 3.04 1.12 -10.57
C LEU A 137 1.79 1.96 -10.27
N ASP A 138 0.70 1.67 -10.97
CA ASP A 138 -0.58 2.36 -10.83
C ASP A 138 -1.52 1.57 -9.89
N ASP A 139 -1.52 1.95 -8.62
CA ASP A 139 -2.45 1.51 -7.58
C ASP A 139 -2.67 2.67 -6.60
N ASN A 140 -3.52 2.53 -5.57
CA ASN A 140 -3.74 3.57 -4.56
C ASN A 140 -2.55 3.83 -3.62
N PHE A 141 -1.74 2.80 -3.34
CA PHE A 141 -0.59 2.81 -2.43
C PHE A 141 -0.78 3.62 -1.13
N TYR A 142 -1.97 3.53 -0.53
CA TYR A 142 -2.37 4.45 0.54
C TYR A 142 -1.72 4.19 1.92
N TYR A 143 -1.15 3.00 2.15
CA TYR A 143 -0.34 2.71 3.35
C TYR A 143 1.16 2.72 3.04
N PRO A 144 2.01 3.16 3.99
CA PRO A 144 3.46 3.15 3.81
C PRO A 144 3.99 1.72 3.61
N SER A 145 3.40 0.72 4.27
CA SER A 145 3.79 -0.68 4.10
C SER A 145 3.62 -1.20 2.67
N MET A 146 2.65 -0.67 1.91
CA MET A 146 2.48 -1.05 0.50
C MET A 146 3.61 -0.50 -0.36
N ARG A 147 4.05 0.73 -0.08
CA ARG A 147 5.14 1.40 -0.79
C ARG A 147 6.49 0.82 -0.40
N TYR A 148 6.63 0.41 0.86
CA TYR A 148 7.83 -0.23 1.37
C TYR A 148 8.14 -1.56 0.68
N GLU A 149 7.14 -2.38 0.37
CA GLU A 149 7.36 -3.63 -0.39
C GLU A 149 7.99 -3.35 -1.77
N VAL A 150 7.62 -2.24 -2.43
CA VAL A 150 8.23 -1.81 -3.69
C VAL A 150 9.65 -1.28 -3.48
N TYR A 151 9.85 -0.48 -2.43
CA TYR A 151 11.18 0.00 -2.04
C TYR A 151 12.15 -1.15 -1.77
N GLN A 152 11.70 -2.19 -1.07
CA GLN A 152 12.49 -3.38 -0.78
C GLN A 152 12.92 -4.10 -2.06
N LEU A 153 12.00 -4.30 -3.01
CA LEU A 153 12.34 -4.88 -4.31
C LEU A 153 13.38 -4.02 -5.05
N ALA A 154 13.17 -2.70 -5.10
CA ALA A 154 14.11 -1.78 -5.74
C ALA A 154 15.50 -1.86 -5.09
N ARG A 155 15.56 -1.90 -3.76
CA ARG A 155 16.82 -2.03 -3.02
C ARG A 155 17.51 -3.37 -3.28
N GLN A 156 16.78 -4.48 -3.17
CA GLN A 156 17.28 -5.85 -3.38
C GLN A 156 17.89 -6.03 -4.78
N ARG A 157 17.29 -5.39 -5.80
CA ARG A 157 17.71 -5.53 -7.21
C ARG A 157 18.62 -4.41 -7.71
N SER A 158 18.98 -3.48 -6.84
CA SER A 158 19.76 -2.28 -7.13
C SER A 158 19.15 -1.36 -8.20
N LEU A 159 17.88 -1.01 -8.00
CA LEU A 159 17.08 -0.19 -8.90
C LEU A 159 16.85 1.20 -8.30
N GLY A 160 16.52 2.16 -9.16
CA GLY A 160 15.94 3.44 -8.74
C GLY A 160 14.56 3.24 -8.12
N PHE A 161 14.22 4.09 -7.15
CA PHE A 161 12.90 4.11 -6.53
C PHE A 161 12.45 5.55 -6.29
N CYS A 162 11.21 5.85 -6.64
CA CYS A 162 10.56 7.11 -6.32
C CYS A 162 9.04 6.99 -6.18
N GLN A 163 8.43 8.03 -5.63
CA GLN A 163 7.01 8.07 -5.29
C GLN A 163 6.39 9.39 -5.76
N VAL A 164 5.25 9.30 -6.43
CA VAL A 164 4.46 10.48 -6.81
C VAL A 164 3.13 10.42 -6.07
N TYR A 165 2.92 11.33 -5.14
CA TYR A 165 1.66 11.48 -4.43
C TYR A 165 0.75 12.46 -5.16
N LEU A 166 -0.41 11.97 -5.62
CA LEU A 166 -1.44 12.77 -6.26
C LEU A 166 -2.44 13.20 -5.20
N GLN A 167 -2.28 14.44 -4.75
CA GLN A 167 -3.13 15.07 -3.76
C GLN A 167 -4.39 15.61 -4.43
N CYS A 168 -5.53 15.08 -4.03
CA CYS A 168 -6.85 15.49 -4.48
C CYS A 168 -7.78 15.59 -3.28
N ASP A 169 -8.61 16.62 -3.24
CA ASP A 169 -9.63 16.74 -2.20
C ASP A 169 -10.72 15.67 -2.37
N LEU A 170 -11.43 15.37 -1.29
CA LEU A 170 -12.45 14.32 -1.24
C LEU A 170 -13.62 14.60 -2.20
N GLU A 171 -14.08 15.85 -2.30
CA GLU A 171 -15.22 16.23 -3.13
C GLU A 171 -14.90 16.01 -4.62
N SER A 172 -13.73 16.46 -5.06
CA SER A 172 -13.22 16.19 -6.41
C SER A 172 -13.06 14.69 -6.68
N CYS A 173 -12.55 13.91 -5.73
CA CYS A 173 -12.44 12.44 -5.88
C CYS A 173 -13.81 11.79 -6.06
N ILE A 174 -14.80 12.16 -5.24
CA ILE A 174 -16.16 11.63 -5.32
C ILE A 174 -16.80 11.99 -6.67
N SER A 175 -16.74 13.27 -7.06
CA SER A 175 -17.29 13.77 -8.31
C SER A 175 -16.70 13.03 -9.52
N ARG A 176 -15.37 12.92 -9.59
CA ARG A 176 -14.68 12.21 -10.69
C ARG A 176 -14.96 10.71 -10.66
N ASN A 177 -15.09 10.10 -9.48
CA ASN A 177 -15.38 8.69 -9.34
C ASN A 177 -16.77 8.33 -9.89
N GLN A 178 -17.77 9.19 -9.69
CA GLN A 178 -19.14 9.00 -10.23
C GLN A 178 -19.17 8.92 -11.76
N SER A 179 -18.22 9.56 -12.45
CA SER A 179 -18.11 9.51 -13.91
C SER A 179 -17.31 8.31 -14.44
N ARG A 180 -16.79 7.42 -13.57
CA ARG A 180 -16.05 6.22 -14.01
C ARG A 180 -17.00 5.14 -14.53
N SER A 181 -16.50 4.31 -15.45
CA SER A 181 -17.22 3.12 -15.93
C SER A 181 -17.54 2.13 -14.81
N LYS A 182 -16.60 1.96 -13.88
CA LYS A 182 -16.73 1.16 -12.66
C LYS A 182 -16.43 2.05 -11.45
N PRO A 183 -17.43 2.77 -10.91
CA PRO A 183 -17.26 3.61 -9.73
C PRO A 183 -17.07 2.75 -8.48
N VAL A 184 -16.18 3.19 -7.59
CA VAL A 184 -16.05 2.60 -6.24
C VAL A 184 -17.13 3.23 -5.33
N PRO A 185 -17.74 2.50 -4.39
CA PRO A 185 -18.70 3.09 -3.45
C PRO A 185 -18.13 4.32 -2.73
N THR A 186 -18.93 5.38 -2.59
CA THR A 186 -18.50 6.65 -1.98
C THR A 186 -17.99 6.44 -0.55
N GLU A 187 -18.61 5.54 0.20
CA GLU A 187 -18.25 5.18 1.58
C GLU A 187 -16.83 4.62 1.65
N VAL A 188 -16.39 3.87 0.64
CA VAL A 188 -15.03 3.34 0.54
C VAL A 188 -14.03 4.48 0.37
N ILE A 189 -14.33 5.47 -0.48
CA ILE A 189 -13.45 6.63 -0.69
C ILE A 189 -13.34 7.46 0.60
N VAL A 190 -14.45 7.71 1.27
CA VAL A 190 -14.50 8.42 2.56
C VAL A 190 -13.67 7.68 3.61
N GLU A 191 -13.77 6.35 3.68
CA GLU A 191 -12.99 5.55 4.62
C GLU A 191 -11.50 5.51 4.25
N MET A 192 -11.16 5.49 2.95
CA MET A 192 -9.78 5.56 2.48
C MET A 192 -9.12 6.89 2.84
N VAL A 193 -9.83 8.02 2.82
CA VAL A 193 -9.30 9.32 3.26
C VAL A 193 -8.80 9.27 4.70
N LYS A 194 -9.55 8.62 5.60
CA LYS A 194 -9.17 8.52 7.03
C LYS A 194 -7.90 7.68 7.24
N ARG A 195 -7.59 6.78 6.31
CA ARG A 195 -6.51 5.79 6.41
C ARG A 195 -5.29 6.14 5.55
N LEU A 196 -5.44 7.03 4.58
CA LEU A 196 -4.38 7.43 3.66
C LEU A 196 -3.24 8.09 4.43
N GLU A 197 -2.06 7.49 4.33
CA GLU A 197 -0.82 8.04 4.87
C GLU A 197 0.06 8.50 3.68
N PRO A 198 0.11 9.81 3.38
CA PRO A 198 0.96 10.33 2.31
C PRO A 198 2.45 10.05 2.60
N PRO A 199 3.31 9.99 1.56
CA PRO A 199 4.75 9.85 1.77
C PRO A 199 5.28 10.92 2.73
N ASN A 200 6.08 10.49 3.71
CA ASN A 200 6.57 11.36 4.78
C ASN A 200 8.01 10.99 5.15
N VAL A 201 8.96 11.73 4.60
CA VAL A 201 10.40 11.54 4.82
C VAL A 201 10.82 11.66 6.29
N GLN A 202 10.11 12.48 7.08
CA GLN A 202 10.41 12.66 8.51
C GLN A 202 10.04 11.43 9.33
N LYS A 203 8.99 10.69 8.91
CA LYS A 203 8.57 9.44 9.55
C LYS A 203 9.35 8.24 8.99
N ASN A 204 9.60 8.25 7.69
CA ASN A 204 10.17 7.15 6.92
C ASN A 204 11.30 7.70 6.03
N SER A 205 12.55 7.56 6.44
CA SER A 205 13.69 8.12 5.69
C SER A 205 13.84 7.54 4.27
N TRP A 206 13.36 6.30 4.06
CA TRP A 206 13.34 5.63 2.76
C TRP A 206 12.35 6.27 1.76
N GLU A 207 11.43 7.11 2.22
CA GLU A 207 10.49 7.84 1.36
C GLU A 207 11.08 9.12 0.74
N LYS A 208 12.38 9.41 0.95
CA LYS A 208 13.06 10.65 0.51
C LYS A 208 12.82 11.05 -0.96
N ASN A 209 12.69 10.08 -1.87
CA ASN A 209 12.46 10.32 -3.29
C ASN A 209 10.96 10.44 -3.58
N SER A 210 10.28 11.41 -2.96
CA SER A 210 8.84 11.63 -3.11
C SER A 210 8.52 13.06 -3.53
N ILE A 211 7.56 13.24 -4.44
CA ILE A 211 6.94 14.53 -4.72
C ILE A 211 5.43 14.47 -4.53
N SER A 212 4.83 15.62 -4.19
CA SER A 212 3.38 15.79 -4.12
C SER A 212 2.91 16.71 -5.24
N LEU A 213 1.86 16.28 -5.96
CA LEU A 213 1.21 17.01 -7.03
C LEU A 213 -0.25 17.24 -6.67
N SER A 214 -0.68 18.50 -6.68
CA SER A 214 -2.09 18.84 -6.52
C SER A 214 -2.82 18.61 -7.83
N THR A 215 -3.79 17.69 -7.85
CA THR A 215 -4.49 17.32 -9.08
C THR A 215 -5.79 18.08 -9.23
N THR A 216 -5.76 19.09 -10.10
CA THR A 216 -6.97 19.75 -10.61
C THR A 216 -7.46 19.04 -11.87
N ASP A 217 -8.47 19.59 -12.55
CA ASP A 217 -9.10 18.93 -13.70
C ASP A 217 -8.14 18.69 -14.88
N ASN A 218 -7.03 19.44 -14.93
CA ASN A 218 -5.96 19.25 -15.88
C ASN A 218 -4.63 19.05 -15.16
N LEU A 219 -3.86 18.03 -15.57
CA LEU A 219 -2.48 17.87 -15.17
C LEU A 219 -1.60 18.77 -16.08
N PRO A 220 -0.91 19.79 -15.57
CA PRO A 220 -0.11 20.67 -16.41
C PRO A 220 1.23 20.02 -16.79
N ASP A 221 1.79 20.40 -17.95
CA ASP A 221 3.05 19.82 -18.45
C ASP A 221 4.23 20.00 -17.50
N ARG A 222 4.25 21.11 -16.75
CA ARG A 222 5.26 21.34 -15.68
C ARG A 222 5.26 20.23 -14.62
N ASP A 223 4.11 19.67 -14.28
CA ASP A 223 4.01 18.64 -13.25
C ASP A 223 4.46 17.29 -13.83
N VAL A 224 4.21 17.03 -15.12
CA VAL A 224 4.78 15.88 -15.82
C VAL A 224 6.32 15.99 -15.87
N GLN A 225 6.87 17.17 -16.18
CA GLN A 225 8.32 17.41 -16.18
C GLN A 225 8.94 17.17 -14.79
N ARG A 226 8.32 17.66 -13.72
CA ARG A 226 8.77 17.39 -12.34
C ARG A 226 8.80 15.90 -12.00
N VAL A 227 7.83 15.13 -12.49
CA VAL A 227 7.82 13.67 -12.34
C VAL A 227 8.99 13.04 -13.12
N MET A 228 9.24 13.48 -14.34
CA MET A 228 10.37 12.99 -15.14
C MET A 228 11.72 13.30 -14.49
N GLU A 229 11.90 14.49 -13.94
CA GLU A 229 13.11 14.88 -13.19
C GLU A 229 13.33 14.00 -11.95
N LEU A 230 12.27 13.72 -11.19
CA LEU A 230 12.32 12.82 -10.04
C LEU A 230 12.75 11.41 -10.47
N ILE A 231 12.16 10.88 -11.55
CA ILE A 231 12.47 9.54 -12.07
C ILE A 231 13.91 9.49 -12.58
N ALA A 232 14.38 10.49 -13.33
CA ALA A 232 15.76 10.58 -13.80
C ALA A 232 16.76 10.58 -12.64
N SER A 233 16.45 11.36 -11.59
CA SER A 233 17.26 11.41 -10.37
C SER A 233 17.29 10.05 -9.67
N ALA A 234 16.15 9.36 -9.56
CA ALA A 234 16.07 8.03 -8.96
C ALA A 234 16.82 6.97 -9.78
N MET A 235 16.73 6.99 -11.11
CA MET A 235 17.50 6.11 -12.00
C MET A 235 19.02 6.30 -11.87
N SER A 236 19.45 7.55 -11.68
CA SER A 236 20.88 7.89 -11.52
C SER A 236 21.42 7.55 -10.12
N ASN A 237 20.53 7.31 -9.15
CA ASN A 237 20.87 7.02 -7.76
C ASN A 237 20.14 5.74 -7.30
N PRO A 238 20.49 4.57 -7.88
CA PRO A 238 19.86 3.31 -7.50
C PRO A 238 20.08 3.02 -6.02
N LEU A 239 19.11 2.34 -5.43
CA LEU A 239 19.24 1.80 -4.08
C LEU A 239 20.23 0.64 -4.09
N PHE A 240 20.87 0.34 -2.96
CA PHE A 240 21.75 -0.81 -2.84
C PHE A 240 21.36 -1.66 -1.63
N PRO A 241 21.49 -3.00 -1.72
CA PRO A 241 21.51 -3.83 -0.53
C PRO A 241 22.65 -3.31 0.35
N VAL A 242 22.35 -2.95 1.60
CA VAL A 242 23.39 -2.63 2.59
C VAL A 242 23.51 -3.87 3.46
N GLU A 243 24.72 -4.33 3.76
CA GLU A 243 24.98 -5.52 4.60
C GLU A 243 24.57 -5.36 6.08
N ASP A 244 23.74 -4.37 6.45
CA ASP A 244 23.50 -3.97 7.85
C ASP A 244 22.09 -4.29 8.38
N ASN A 245 22.07 -4.72 9.66
CA ASN A 245 20.94 -5.15 10.52
C ASN A 245 19.71 -4.23 10.58
N THR A 246 19.73 -3.06 9.94
CA THR A 246 18.63 -2.08 9.94
C THR A 246 17.37 -2.60 9.25
N GLU A 247 17.52 -3.45 8.23
CA GLU A 247 16.40 -4.06 7.49
C GLU A 247 15.71 -5.15 8.32
N GLN A 248 16.51 -5.91 9.09
CA GLN A 248 16.01 -6.84 10.09
C GLN A 248 15.21 -6.06 11.13
N THR A 249 15.78 -4.99 11.68
CA THR A 249 15.12 -4.15 12.68
C THR A 249 13.86 -3.44 12.16
N GLU A 250 13.82 -2.90 10.94
CA GLU A 250 12.62 -2.20 10.41
C GLU A 250 11.54 -3.18 9.92
N ALA A 251 11.92 -4.29 9.29
CA ALA A 251 10.99 -5.36 8.95
C ALA A 251 10.47 -6.08 10.20
N ASP A 252 11.29 -6.27 11.24
CA ASP A 252 10.88 -6.79 12.55
C ASP A 252 9.98 -5.80 13.28
N ARG A 253 10.25 -4.48 13.20
CA ARG A 253 9.35 -3.44 13.74
C ARG A 253 7.98 -3.48 13.07
N LEU A 254 7.93 -3.52 11.74
CA LEU A 254 6.68 -3.59 10.98
C LEU A 254 5.95 -4.91 11.23
N ARG A 255 6.66 -6.03 11.29
CA ARG A 255 6.09 -7.34 11.64
C ARG A 255 5.58 -7.38 13.08
N CYS A 256 6.31 -6.84 14.05
CA CYS A 256 5.93 -6.75 15.44
C CYS A 256 4.69 -5.88 15.62
N ALA A 257 4.68 -4.66 15.05
CA ALA A 257 3.52 -3.79 15.09
C ALA A 257 2.29 -4.43 14.43
N THR A 258 2.48 -5.11 13.28
CA THR A 258 1.39 -5.84 12.61
C THR A 258 0.90 -7.01 13.47
N SER A 259 1.79 -7.75 14.12
CA SER A 259 1.46 -8.88 15.00
C SER A 259 0.72 -8.44 16.26
N VAL A 260 1.18 -7.38 16.93
CA VAL A 260 0.54 -6.78 18.12
C VAL A 260 -0.86 -6.26 17.77
N VAL A 261 -0.99 -5.46 16.70
CA VAL A 261 -2.29 -4.93 16.28
C VAL A 261 -3.24 -6.05 15.88
N HIS A 262 -2.72 -7.11 15.26
CA HIS A 262 -3.52 -8.28 14.89
C HIS A 262 -4.03 -9.05 16.12
N GLN A 263 -3.16 -9.33 17.09
CA GLN A 263 -3.54 -9.99 18.34
C GLN A 263 -4.53 -9.14 19.15
N ALA A 264 -4.32 -7.82 19.19
CA ALA A 264 -5.25 -6.89 19.82
C ALA A 264 -6.62 -6.86 19.12
N ASP A 265 -6.69 -6.86 17.78
CA ASP A 265 -7.97 -6.97 17.07
C ASP A 265 -8.70 -8.27 17.43
N GLN A 266 -7.98 -9.40 17.50
CA GLN A 266 -8.57 -10.68 17.86
C GLN A 266 -9.15 -10.65 19.28
N ALA A 267 -8.43 -10.05 20.23
CA ALA A 267 -8.91 -9.88 21.61
C ALA A 267 -10.12 -8.94 21.69
N CYS A 268 -10.07 -7.79 21.01
CA CYS A 268 -11.20 -6.86 20.92
C CYS A 268 -12.46 -7.53 20.36
N ARG A 269 -12.35 -8.39 19.33
CA ARG A 269 -13.49 -9.13 18.78
C ARG A 269 -14.15 -10.08 19.78
N ARG A 270 -13.34 -10.77 20.59
CA ARG A 270 -13.86 -11.62 21.69
C ARG A 270 -14.63 -10.78 22.70
N LEU A 271 -14.04 -9.65 23.12
CA LEU A 271 -14.67 -8.73 24.06
C LEU A 271 -15.97 -8.11 23.52
N ILE A 272 -16.01 -7.71 22.25
CA ILE A 272 -17.24 -7.22 21.60
C ILE A 272 -18.29 -8.32 21.55
N SER A 273 -17.90 -9.55 21.18
CA SER A 273 -18.82 -10.69 21.15
C SER A 273 -19.43 -10.97 22.53
N ASP A 274 -18.63 -10.89 23.59
CA ASP A 274 -19.10 -11.04 24.96
C ASP A 274 -20.03 -9.90 25.38
N ALA A 275 -19.70 -8.65 25.03
CA ALA A 275 -20.58 -7.51 25.29
C ALA A 275 -21.94 -7.66 24.58
N MET A 276 -21.93 -8.14 23.33
CA MET A 276 -23.15 -8.41 22.57
C MET A 276 -23.97 -9.56 23.18
N LYS A 277 -23.33 -10.59 23.73
CA LYS A 277 -24.01 -11.67 24.46
C LYS A 277 -24.63 -11.15 25.77
N THR A 278 -23.88 -10.34 26.52
CA THR A 278 -24.37 -9.72 27.77
C THR A 278 -25.56 -8.80 27.50
N ALA A 279 -25.51 -7.98 26.44
CA ALA A 279 -26.63 -7.12 26.05
C ALA A 279 -27.88 -7.92 25.68
N ARG A 280 -27.74 -9.05 24.93
CA ARG A 280 -28.86 -9.96 24.66
C ARG A 280 -29.44 -10.58 25.92
N GLY A 281 -28.58 -11.00 26.86
CA GLY A 281 -29.00 -11.54 28.16
C GLY A 281 -29.80 -10.54 28.99
N ASN A 282 -29.55 -9.24 28.82
CA ASN A 282 -30.28 -8.15 29.45
C ASN A 282 -31.50 -7.66 28.63
N GLN A 283 -31.92 -8.41 27.60
CA GLN A 283 -33.10 -8.11 26.76
C GLN A 283 -33.06 -6.72 26.08
N VAL A 284 -31.85 -6.26 25.71
CA VAL A 284 -31.67 -4.99 24.99
C VAL A 284 -32.41 -5.02 23.64
N PRO A 285 -33.24 -4.01 23.29
CA PRO A 285 -34.00 -3.98 22.05
C PRO A 285 -33.12 -3.99 20.79
N PRO A 286 -33.62 -4.50 19.63
CA PRO A 286 -32.84 -4.63 18.39
C PRO A 286 -32.21 -3.32 17.88
N GLY A 287 -32.89 -2.18 18.04
CA GLY A 287 -32.35 -0.87 17.66
C GLY A 287 -31.14 -0.46 18.49
N HIS A 288 -31.18 -0.69 19.81
CA HIS A 288 -30.07 -0.43 20.72
C HIS A 288 -28.94 -1.44 20.56
N MET A 289 -29.24 -2.69 20.18
CA MET A 289 -28.23 -3.68 19.79
C MET A 289 -27.43 -3.25 18.56
N LYS A 290 -28.10 -2.69 17.55
CA LYS A 290 -27.44 -2.15 16.35
C LYS A 290 -26.57 -0.92 16.70
N CYS A 291 -27.07 -0.05 17.57
CA CYS A 291 -26.33 1.11 18.07
C CYS A 291 -25.07 0.69 18.86
N LEU A 292 -25.21 -0.28 19.78
CA LEU A 292 -24.11 -0.85 20.56
C LEU A 292 -23.03 -1.44 19.64
N ALA A 293 -23.43 -2.23 18.63
CA ALA A 293 -22.49 -2.81 17.68
C ALA A 293 -21.73 -1.74 16.87
N ALA A 294 -22.40 -0.66 16.47
CA ALA A 294 -21.77 0.44 15.75
C ALA A 294 -20.73 1.16 16.64
N GLN A 295 -21.12 1.55 17.86
CA GLN A 295 -20.24 2.25 18.80
C GLN A 295 -19.02 1.41 19.20
N LEU A 296 -19.20 0.12 19.48
CA LEU A 296 -18.10 -0.78 19.83
C LEU A 296 -17.13 -1.01 18.65
N ASN A 297 -17.63 -1.06 17.42
CA ASN A 297 -16.77 -1.19 16.24
C ASN A 297 -16.02 0.10 15.92
N GLU A 298 -16.66 1.26 16.12
CA GLU A 298 -16.02 2.57 15.96
C GLU A 298 -14.91 2.78 17.00
N SER A 299 -15.21 2.50 18.28
CA SER A 299 -14.23 2.51 19.37
C SER A 299 -13.08 1.55 19.09
N LYS A 300 -13.35 0.32 18.63
CA LYS A 300 -12.30 -0.63 18.21
C LYS A 300 -11.43 -0.07 17.10
N ALA A 301 -12.01 0.55 16.07
CA ALA A 301 -11.27 1.12 14.96
C ALA A 301 -10.34 2.26 15.43
N ALA A 302 -10.83 3.13 16.29
CA ALA A 302 -10.05 4.20 16.90
C ALA A 302 -8.91 3.66 17.79
N PHE A 303 -9.22 2.67 18.62
CA PHE A 303 -8.25 1.97 19.48
C PHE A 303 -7.12 1.34 18.66
N LEU A 304 -7.43 0.55 17.62
CA LEU A 304 -6.42 -0.12 16.80
C LEU A 304 -5.54 0.87 16.02
N LEU A 305 -6.12 2.00 15.59
CA LEU A 305 -5.37 3.07 14.93
C LEU A 305 -4.40 3.74 15.91
N ASN A 306 -4.84 4.02 17.14
CA ASN A 306 -3.99 4.57 18.20
C ASN A 306 -2.89 3.59 18.63
N LEU A 307 -3.23 2.31 18.80
CA LEU A 307 -2.26 1.26 19.15
C LEU A 307 -1.20 1.13 18.06
N ARG A 308 -1.59 1.13 16.79
CA ARG A 308 -0.64 1.12 15.66
C ARG A 308 0.30 2.33 15.71
N ARG A 309 -0.22 3.52 16.04
CA ARG A 309 0.58 4.74 16.17
C ARG A 309 1.56 4.65 17.33
N GLN A 310 1.12 4.17 18.50
CA GLN A 310 1.96 3.98 19.68
C GLN A 310 3.06 2.96 19.41
N MET A 311 2.76 1.82 18.80
CA MET A 311 3.77 0.81 18.46
C MET A 311 4.83 1.33 17.48
N LEU A 312 4.43 2.19 16.53
CA LEU A 312 5.37 2.84 15.62
C LEU A 312 6.19 3.96 16.29
N GLN A 313 5.68 4.58 17.36
CA GLN A 313 6.36 5.63 18.12
C GLN A 313 7.30 5.07 19.19
N GLU A 314 6.85 4.13 20.02
CA GLU A 314 7.64 3.50 21.09
C GLU A 314 8.82 2.68 20.54
N ALA A 315 8.70 2.15 19.32
CA ALA A 315 9.78 1.46 18.61
C ALA A 315 10.99 2.34 18.25
N THR A 316 10.92 3.68 18.44
CA THR A 316 12.10 4.56 18.32
C THR A 316 13.02 4.49 19.54
N PHE A 317 12.58 3.95 20.68
CA PHE A 317 13.31 4.01 21.96
C PHE A 317 13.71 2.65 22.56
N ILE A 318 13.28 1.51 22.01
CA ILE A 318 13.46 0.19 22.63
C ILE A 318 14.50 -0.64 21.86
N ARG A 319 15.59 -1.02 22.55
CA ARG A 319 16.54 -2.06 22.11
C ARG A 319 15.84 -3.42 22.13
N GLU A 320 16.12 -4.27 21.15
CA GLU A 320 15.45 -5.55 20.80
C GLU A 320 15.36 -6.63 21.90
N GLU A 321 15.81 -6.37 23.12
CA GLU A 321 15.73 -7.33 24.22
C GLU A 321 14.65 -6.87 25.22
N ASP A 322 13.60 -7.68 25.37
CA ASP A 322 12.47 -7.59 26.33
C ASP A 322 11.17 -6.82 25.97
N MET A 323 10.67 -6.92 24.73
CA MET A 323 9.21 -6.69 24.49
C MET A 323 8.42 -7.99 24.48
N ASP A 324 7.79 -8.30 25.61
CA ASP A 324 6.76 -9.34 25.70
C ASP A 324 5.47 -8.85 25.00
N VAL A 325 5.30 -9.30 23.75
CA VAL A 325 4.13 -9.01 22.89
C VAL A 325 2.82 -9.31 23.62
N GLU A 326 2.76 -10.39 24.39
CA GLU A 326 1.54 -10.80 25.11
C GLU A 326 1.21 -9.82 26.24
N ARG A 327 2.23 -9.31 26.96
CA ARG A 327 2.04 -8.24 27.96
C ARG A 327 1.61 -6.91 27.34
N VAL A 328 2.15 -6.54 26.19
CA VAL A 328 1.78 -5.29 25.48
C VAL A 328 0.33 -5.36 25.01
N VAL A 329 -0.04 -6.47 24.36
CA VAL A 329 -1.41 -6.72 23.92
C VAL A 329 -2.36 -6.72 25.10
N LYS A 330 -2.02 -7.41 26.20
CA LYS A 330 -2.86 -7.46 27.41
C LYS A 330 -3.15 -6.07 27.97
N ARG A 331 -2.10 -5.25 28.17
CA ARG A 331 -2.27 -3.88 28.69
C ARG A 331 -3.12 -3.00 27.76
N ALA A 332 -2.91 -3.08 26.45
CA ALA A 332 -3.69 -2.31 25.49
C ALA A 332 -5.17 -2.77 25.47
N VAL A 333 -5.40 -4.09 25.50
CA VAL A 333 -6.74 -4.69 25.52
C VAL A 333 -7.48 -4.37 26.81
N ASP A 334 -6.80 -4.25 27.96
CA ASP A 334 -7.41 -3.86 29.23
C ASP A 334 -8.00 -2.44 29.16
N VAL A 335 -7.36 -1.51 28.44
CA VAL A 335 -7.88 -0.15 28.19
C VAL A 335 -9.16 -0.22 27.37
N PHE A 336 -9.15 -0.99 26.28
CA PHE A 336 -10.34 -1.19 25.45
C PHE A 336 -11.48 -1.89 26.21
N ASP A 337 -11.15 -2.85 27.09
CA ASP A 337 -12.15 -3.53 27.92
C ASP A 337 -12.86 -2.57 28.89
N HIS A 338 -12.14 -1.57 29.40
CA HIS A 338 -12.72 -0.53 30.26
C HIS A 338 -13.73 0.33 29.49
N GLU A 339 -13.33 0.85 28.34
CA GLU A 339 -14.18 1.67 27.47
C GLU A 339 -15.42 0.88 27.00
N ARG A 340 -15.24 -0.39 26.62
CA ARG A 340 -16.33 -1.31 26.30
C ARG A 340 -17.35 -1.43 27.43
N LYS A 341 -16.89 -1.58 28.68
CA LYS A 341 -17.78 -1.71 29.85
C LYS A 341 -18.57 -0.44 30.09
N GLU A 342 -17.98 0.73 29.87
CA GLU A 342 -18.69 2.01 29.97
C GLU A 342 -19.79 2.13 28.91
N VAL A 343 -19.47 1.87 27.64
CA VAL A 343 -20.45 1.88 26.53
C VAL A 343 -21.59 0.89 26.78
N LEU A 344 -21.25 -0.33 27.21
CA LEU A 344 -22.23 -1.35 27.55
C LEU A 344 -23.11 -0.93 28.73
N SER A 345 -22.52 -0.37 29.78
CA SER A 345 -23.27 0.13 30.94
C SER A 345 -24.23 1.23 30.52
N GLN A 346 -23.76 2.25 29.78
CA GLN A 346 -24.59 3.37 29.33
C GLN A 346 -25.83 2.90 28.57
N ILE A 347 -25.68 1.96 27.63
CA ILE A 347 -26.80 1.42 26.88
C ILE A 347 -27.75 0.61 27.76
N ILE A 348 -27.24 -0.19 28.70
CA ILE A 348 -28.08 -0.97 29.62
C ILE A 348 -28.84 -0.06 30.60
N THR A 349 -28.20 0.95 31.19
CA THR A 349 -28.86 1.91 32.09
C THR A 349 -29.77 2.89 31.37
N GLY A 350 -29.52 3.23 30.11
CA GLY A 350 -30.41 4.08 29.31
C GLY A 350 -31.71 3.42 28.87
N ILE A 351 -31.86 2.10 29.11
CA ILE A 351 -33.06 1.31 28.82
C ILE A 351 -33.94 1.12 30.07
N LYS A 352 -33.40 1.33 31.28
CA LYS A 352 -34.18 1.37 32.53
C LYS A 352 -34.76 2.75 32.73
#